data_AF-A0A1F4QNC1-F1
#
_entry.id   AF-A0A1F4QNC1-F1
#
_cell.length_a   1.000
_cell.length_b   1.000
_cell.length_c   1.000
_cell.angle_alpha   90.00
_cell.angle_beta   90.00
_cell.angle_gamma   90.00
#
_symmetry.space_group_name_H-M   'P 1'
#
loop_
_entity.id
_entity.type
_entity.pdbx_description
1 polymer ?
#
loop_
_entity_poly.entity_id
_entity_poly.type
_entity_poly.pdbx_seq_one_letter_code
_entity_poly.pdbx_strand_id
1 'polypeptide(L)' 'MKKNTMYMEPRYIVDSTGKKVEVVLDLSTYEKMVENLEDSYFGEQAERALEEGEFIDFDEANKKILKK' A
#
# COMPACT_ATOMS: atom_id res chain seq x y z
N MET A 1 1.42 -1.10 -26.50
CA MET A 1 0.05 -1.48 -26.12
C MET A 1 -0.49 -0.42 -25.18
N LYS A 2 -1.60 0.26 -25.52
CA LYS A 2 -2.21 1.28 -24.66
C LYS A 2 -2.82 0.58 -23.45
N LYS A 3 -2.36 0.87 -22.23
CA LYS A 3 -3.02 0.44 -21.00
C LYS A 3 -4.40 1.12 -20.98
N ASN A 4 -5.43 0.40 -21.39
CA ASN A 4 -6.81 0.77 -21.07
C ASN A 4 -6.96 0.60 -19.56
N THR A 5 -6.64 1.64 -18.80
CA THR A 5 -7.18 1.79 -17.46
C THR A 5 -8.69 1.93 -17.63
N MET A 6 -9.42 0.81 -17.56
CA MET A 6 -10.87 0.81 -17.42
C MET A 6 -11.18 1.59 -16.15
N TYR A 7 -11.64 2.82 -16.32
CA TYR A 7 -12.16 3.62 -15.22
C TYR A 7 -13.50 2.97 -14.84
N MET A 8 -13.48 2.07 -13.86
CA MET A 8 -14.71 1.50 -13.31
C MET A 8 -15.25 2.47 -12.27
N GLU A 9 -16.46 2.97 -12.51
CA GLU A 9 -17.17 3.72 -11.48
C GLU A 9 -17.37 2.84 -10.24
N PRO A 10 -17.17 3.38 -9.03
CA PRO A 10 -17.31 2.62 -7.80
C PRO A 10 -18.75 2.13 -7.64
N ARG A 11 -18.91 0.83 -7.38
CA ARG A 11 -20.20 0.20 -7.12
C ARG A 11 -20.41 0.05 -5.63
N TYR A 12 -21.63 0.29 -5.17
CA TYR A 12 -21.98 0.23 -3.74
C TYR A 12 -23.09 -0.79 -3.51
N ILE A 13 -23.03 -1.48 -2.38
CA ILE A 13 -24.13 -2.29 -1.86
C ILE A 13 -24.90 -1.42 -0.87
N VAL A 14 -26.23 -1.39 -1.01
CA VAL A 14 -27.14 -0.60 -0.18
C VAL A 14 -28.00 -1.50 0.69
N ASP A 15 -28.34 -1.03 1.90
CA ASP A 15 -29.29 -1.71 2.78
C ASP A 15 -30.75 -1.45 2.36
N SER A 16 -31.70 -2.00 3.13
CA SER A 16 -33.15 -1.85 2.87
C SER A 16 -33.65 -0.40 2.97
N THR A 17 -32.88 0.51 3.57
CA THR A 17 -33.18 1.95 3.66
C THR A 17 -32.56 2.76 2.52
N GLY A 18 -31.80 2.11 1.64
CA GLY A 18 -31.05 2.76 0.56
C GLY A 18 -29.71 3.35 1.01
N LYS A 19 -29.28 3.10 2.25
CA LYS A 19 -27.99 3.56 2.75
C LYS A 19 -26.87 2.66 2.22
N LYS A 20 -25.80 3.27 1.70
CA LYS A 20 -24.58 2.55 1.26
C LYS A 20 -23.89 1.93 2.47
N VAL A 21 -23.67 0.61 2.42
CA VAL A 21 -23.03 -0.16 3.50
C VAL A 21 -21.70 -0.77 3.09
N GLU A 22 -21.52 -1.11 1.80
CA GLU A 22 -20.29 -1.70 1.30
C GLU A 22 -19.92 -1.12 -0.08
N VAL A 23 -18.65 -1.24 -0.47
CA VAL A 23 -18.13 -0.87 -1.79
C VAL A 23 -17.54 -2.11 -2.46
N VAL A 24 -17.88 -2.30 -3.73
CA VAL A 24 -17.31 -3.36 -4.56
C VAL A 24 -16.12 -2.78 -5.32
N LEU A 25 -14.95 -3.33 -5.05
CA LEU A 25 -13.70 -2.96 -5.70
C LEU A 25 -13.25 -4.11 -6.62
N ASP A 26 -12.64 -3.75 -7.75
CA ASP A 26 -11.84 -4.73 -8.47
C ASP A 26 -10.53 -4.99 -7.73
N LEU A 27 -9.93 -6.16 -8.01
CA LEU A 27 -8.74 -6.62 -7.31
C LEU A 27 -7.58 -5.61 -7.44
N SER A 28 -7.37 -5.02 -8.61
CA SER A 28 -6.25 -4.09 -8.82
C SER A 28 -6.43 -2.80 -8.01
N THR A 29 -7.66 -2.29 -7.93
CA THR A 29 -7.97 -1.12 -7.10
C THR A 29 -7.76 -1.44 -5.62
N TYR A 30 -8.22 -2.61 -5.16
CA TYR A 30 -8.00 -3.05 -3.77
C TYR A 30 -6.51 -3.16 -3.43
N GLU A 31 -5.72 -3.84 -4.26
CA GLU A 31 -4.28 -4.02 -4.05
C GLU A 31 -3.55 -2.68 -3.99
N LYS A 32 -3.84 -1.75 -4.90
CA LYS A 32 -3.26 -0.39 -4.86
C LYS A 32 -3.63 0.38 -3.60
N MET A 33 -4.85 0.23 -3.11
CA MET A 33 -5.26 0.87 -1.86
C MET A 33 -4.47 0.31 -0.68
N VAL A 34 -4.24 -1.01 -0.65
CA VAL A 34 -3.43 -1.66 0.39
C VAL A 34 -1.97 -1.19 0.31
N GLU A 35 -1.36 -1.21 -0.89
CA GLU A 35 0.01 -0.76 -1.12
C GLU A 35 0.23 0.68 -0.63
N ASN A 36 -0.69 1.60 -0.98
CA ASN A 36 -0.60 2.99 -0.52
C ASN A 36 -0.70 3.13 1.01
N LEU A 37 -1.48 2.27 1.68
CA LEU A 37 -1.59 2.26 3.15
C LEU A 37 -0.31 1.73 3.79
N GLU A 38 0.25 0.66 3.24
CA GLU A 38 1.52 0.09 3.68
C GLU A 38 2.65 1.10 3.52
N ASP A 39 2.77 1.74 2.35
CA ASP A 39 3.76 2.78 2.08
C ASP A 39 3.65 3.96 3.05
N SER A 40 2.42 4.40 3.37
CA SER A 40 2.22 5.48 4.33
C SER A 40 2.66 5.08 5.74
N TYR A 41 2.32 3.87 6.16
CA TYR A 41 2.66 3.36 7.49
C TYR A 41 4.17 3.10 7.65
N PHE A 42 4.78 2.41 6.69
CA PHE A 42 6.21 2.11 6.71
C PHE A 42 7.06 3.35 6.43
N GLY A 43 6.56 4.29 5.63
CA GLY A 43 7.18 5.59 5.41
C GLY A 43 7.34 6.36 6.72
N GLU A 44 6.27 6.46 7.51
CA GLU A 44 6.32 7.13 8.82
C GLU A 44 7.30 6.43 9.79
N GLN A 45 7.32 5.09 9.81
CA GLN A 45 8.28 4.35 10.63
C GLN A 45 9.72 4.58 10.19
N ALA A 46 9.97 4.60 8.88
CA ALA A 46 11.28 4.87 8.32
C ALA A 46 11.75 6.29 8.69
N GLU A 47 10.87 7.30 8.56
CA GLU A 47 11.18 8.68 8.96
C GLU A 47 11.56 8.77 10.45
N ARG A 48 10.82 8.11 11.34
CA ARG A 48 11.16 8.06 12.78
C ARG A 48 12.51 7.38 13.04
N ALA A 49 12.77 6.25 12.38
CA ALA A 49 14.05 5.55 12.51
C ALA A 49 15.23 6.42 12.03
N LEU A 50 15.03 7.24 10.99
CA LEU A 50 16.02 8.22 10.53
C LEU A 50 16.28 9.32 11.58
N GLU A 51 15.23 9.85 12.22
CA GLU A 51 15.34 10.85 13.28
C GLU A 51 16.05 10.31 14.54
N GLU A 52 15.78 9.06 14.88
CA GLU A 52 16.38 8.36 16.05
C GLU A 52 17.82 7.90 15.80
N GLY A 53 18.33 8.04 14.58
CA GLY A 53 19.71 7.70 14.24
C GLY A 53 19.93 6.20 14.01
N GLU A 54 18.88 5.43 13.74
CA GLU A 54 18.94 3.99 13.50
C GLU A 54 19.48 3.69 12.08
N PHE A 55 20.79 3.84 11.91
CA PHE A 55 21.49 3.57 10.66
C PHE A 55 22.40 2.34 10.78
N ILE A 56 22.46 1.55 9.73
CA ILE A 56 23.50 0.53 9.54
C ILE A 56 24.40 0.93 8.38
N ASP A 57 25.68 0.58 8.47
CA ASP A 57 26.61 0.79 7.36
C ASP A 57 26.22 -0.07 6.15
N PHE A 58 26.40 0.47 4.94
CA PHE A 58 26.02 -0.20 3.70
C PHE A 58 26.77 -1.53 3.49
N ASP A 59 28.05 -1.60 3.87
CA ASP A 59 28.83 -2.84 3.77
C ASP A 59 28.39 -3.87 4.82
N GLU A 60 27.88 -3.43 5.97
CA GLU A 60 27.25 -4.31 6.96
C GLU A 60 25.91 -4.86 6.46
N ALA A 61 25.09 -4.02 5.82
CA ALA A 61 23.81 -4.42 5.23
C ALA A 61 24.01 -5.51 4.16
N ASN A 62 24.97 -5.33 3.25
CA ASN A 62 25.24 -6.27 2.15
C ASN A 62 25.70 -7.65 2.63
N LYS A 63 26.45 -7.73 3.74
CA LYS A 63 26.90 -9.00 4.31
C LYS A 63 25.76 -9.90 4.80
N LYS A 64 24.61 -9.31 5.18
CA LYS A 64 23.42 -10.05 5.62
C LYS A 64 22.62 -10.63 4.45
N ILE A 65 22.64 -9.97 3.29
CA ILE A 65 21.88 -10.38 2.08
C ILE A 65 22.59 -11.53 1.34
N LEU A 66 23.93 -11.54 1.32
CA LEU A 66 24.72 -12.55 0.61
C LEU A 66 24.88 -13.89 1.36
N LYS A 67 24.30 -14.05 2.55
CA LYS A 67 24.31 -15.31 3.33
C LYS A 67 23.05 -16.17 3.12
N LYS A 68 22.57 -16.30 1.88
CA LYS A 68 21.53 -17.25 1.49
C LYS A 68 22.04 -18.23 0.45
#